data_AF-A0A351JZW9-F1
#
_entry.id   AF-A0A351JZW9-F1
#
_cell.length_a   1.000
_cell.length_b   1.000
_cell.length_c   1.000
_cell.angle_alpha   90.00
_cell.angle_beta   90.00
_cell.angle_gamma   90.00
#
_symmetry.space_group_name_H-M   'P 1'
#
loop_
_entity.id
_entity.type
_entity.pdbx_description
1 polymer ?
#
loop_
_entity_poly.entity_id
_entity_poly.type
_entity_poly.pdbx_seq_one_letter_code
_entity_poly.pdbx_strand_id
1 'polypeptide(L)'
;MTSEEVLRVRGESLSHLKSIYGDDAETVIANARYGLISGLLRDVLRKPPIERLTLSDNIDKVVVNRWLGIPLFLAIMYGVFQFVFTVSAPFMDWIDGFFGWLGGYASGVSPDWLGSLLADGIIGGVGSVLIFIPPIFLLFIAIAIMEDCGYMARAAF
;
A
#
# COMPACT_ATOMS: atom_id res chain seq x y z
N MET A 1 43.32 -20.82 -27.91
CA MET A 1 42.39 -21.14 -26.83
C MET A 1 41.01 -21.30 -27.44
N THR A 2 40.53 -22.53 -27.54
CA THR A 2 39.15 -22.83 -27.96
C THR A 2 38.19 -22.52 -26.82
N SER A 3 36.92 -22.24 -27.15
CA SER A 3 35.90 -21.92 -26.14
C SER A 3 35.74 -23.01 -25.07
N GLU A 4 35.97 -24.28 -25.42
CA GLU A 4 35.94 -25.42 -24.50
C GLU A 4 37.09 -25.40 -23.48
N GLU A 5 38.29 -24.99 -23.90
CA GLU A 5 39.45 -24.88 -23.00
C GLU A 5 39.22 -23.81 -21.93
N VAL A 6 38.60 -22.68 -22.30
CA VAL A 6 38.27 -21.58 -21.37
C VAL A 6 37.26 -22.06 -20.32
N LEU A 7 36.22 -22.78 -20.75
CA LEU A 7 35.19 -23.29 -19.84
C LEU A 7 35.74 -24.34 -18.87
N ARG A 8 36.65 -25.21 -19.32
CA ARG A 8 37.32 -26.20 -18.45
C ARG A 8 38.18 -25.52 -17.39
N VAL A 9 39.02 -24.57 -17.78
CA VAL A 9 39.90 -23.82 -16.86
C VAL A 9 39.10 -23.01 -15.85
N ARG A 10 37.97 -22.42 -16.27
CA ARG A 10 37.03 -21.74 -15.35
C ARG A 10 36.51 -22.71 -14.29
N GLY A 11 36.06 -23.90 -14.69
CA GLY A 11 35.52 -24.91 -13.78
C GLY A 11 36.54 -25.37 -12.73
N GLU A 12 37.77 -25.66 -13.17
CA GLU A 12 38.89 -26.03 -12.26
C GLU A 12 39.25 -24.89 -11.30
N SER A 13 39.24 -23.64 -11.78
CA SER A 13 39.55 -22.48 -10.94
C SER A 13 38.46 -22.25 -9.88
N LEU A 14 37.18 -22.41 -10.23
CA LEU A 14 36.07 -22.27 -9.31
C LEU A 14 36.05 -23.38 -8.24
N SER A 15 36.34 -24.62 -8.63
CA SER A 15 36.41 -25.74 -7.67
C SER A 15 37.61 -25.60 -6.72
N HIS A 16 38.73 -25.09 -7.22
CA HIS A 16 39.89 -24.76 -6.39
C HIS A 16 39.61 -23.64 -5.39
N LEU A 17 38.94 -22.56 -5.81
CA LEU A 17 38.54 -21.50 -4.88
C LEU A 17 37.55 -22.00 -3.83
N LYS A 18 36.61 -22.85 -4.22
CA LYS A 18 35.65 -23.46 -3.28
C LYS A 18 36.32 -24.37 -2.26
N SER A 19 37.37 -25.09 -2.63
CA SER A 19 38.10 -25.96 -1.68
C SER A 19 38.91 -25.16 -0.65
N ILE A 20 39.37 -23.95 -1.00
CA ILE A 20 40.12 -23.08 -0.10
C ILE A 20 39.18 -22.30 0.84
N TYR A 21 38.15 -21.67 0.27
CA TYR A 21 37.30 -20.72 1.00
C TYR A 21 35.99 -21.31 1.54
N GLY A 22 35.64 -22.55 1.16
CA GLY A 22 34.43 -23.25 1.60
C GLY A 22 33.14 -22.77 0.92
N ASP A 23 33.14 -21.56 0.37
CA ASP A 23 32.01 -20.93 -0.32
C ASP A 23 32.27 -20.76 -1.82
N ASP A 24 31.18 -20.53 -2.58
CA ASP A 24 31.25 -20.21 -4.00
C ASP A 24 31.96 -18.85 -4.22
N ALA A 25 32.66 -18.72 -5.34
CA ALA A 25 33.50 -17.54 -5.63
C ALA A 25 32.71 -16.21 -5.57
N GLU A 26 31.43 -16.22 -5.92
CA GLU A 26 30.54 -15.06 -5.81
C GLU A 26 30.39 -14.59 -4.37
N THR A 27 30.16 -15.52 -3.44
CA THR A 27 30.05 -15.26 -2.00
C THR A 27 31.38 -14.75 -1.43
N VAL A 28 32.50 -15.34 -1.83
CA VAL A 28 33.85 -14.92 -1.40
C VAL A 28 34.12 -13.48 -1.84
N ILE A 29 33.81 -13.14 -3.08
CA ILE A 29 33.98 -11.78 -3.62
C ILE A 29 33.04 -10.79 -2.91
N ALA A 30 31.79 -11.17 -2.67
CA ALA A 30 30.83 -10.34 -1.93
C ALA A 30 31.34 -10.05 -0.51
N ASN A 31 31.77 -11.08 0.22
CA ASN A 31 32.31 -10.96 1.58
C ASN A 31 33.54 -10.06 1.62
N ALA A 32 34.45 -10.18 0.66
CA ALA A 32 35.62 -9.31 0.56
C ALA A 32 35.23 -7.83 0.34
N ARG A 33 34.25 -7.56 -0.54
CA ARG A 33 33.74 -6.20 -0.77
C ARG A 33 33.05 -5.63 0.47
N TYR A 34 32.19 -6.41 1.13
CA TYR A 34 31.53 -5.98 2.36
C TYR A 34 32.52 -5.77 3.51
N GLY A 35 33.55 -6.61 3.60
CA GLY A 35 34.64 -6.46 4.56
C GLY A 35 35.39 -5.14 4.36
N LEU A 36 35.74 -4.81 3.12
CA LEU A 36 36.39 -3.54 2.78
C LEU A 36 35.50 -2.33 3.10
N ILE A 37 34.23 -2.37 2.72
CA ILE A 37 33.27 -1.30 3.00
C ILE A 37 33.11 -1.10 4.51
N SER A 38 32.98 -2.19 5.27
CA SER A 38 32.86 -2.15 6.72
C SER A 38 34.10 -1.58 7.40
N GLY A 39 35.29 -1.91 6.88
CA GLY A 39 36.56 -1.33 7.33
C GLY A 39 36.61 0.19 7.08
N LEU A 40 36.36 0.61 5.84
CA LEU A 40 36.32 2.03 5.47
C LEU A 40 35.29 2.82 6.28
N LEU A 41 34.12 2.25 6.52
CA LEU A 41 33.09 2.89 7.33
C LEU A 41 33.56 3.09 8.78
N ARG A 42 34.35 2.18 9.37
CA ARG A 42 34.89 2.40 10.73
C ARG A 42 35.84 3.58 10.82
N ASP A 43 36.61 3.83 9.76
CA ASP A 43 37.61 4.91 9.73
C ASP A 43 36.99 6.27 9.39
N VAL A 44 35.94 6.29 8.57
CA VAL A 44 35.35 7.53 8.03
C VAL A 44 34.06 7.92 8.74
N LEU A 45 33.26 6.96 9.22
CA LEU A 45 31.98 7.23 9.87
C LEU A 45 32.15 7.50 11.36
N ARG A 46 32.06 8.77 11.76
CA ARG A 46 31.84 9.12 13.17
C ARG A 46 30.34 9.06 13.48
N LYS A 47 29.87 7.95 14.05
CA LYS A 47 28.52 7.90 14.64
C LYS A 47 28.48 8.75 15.92
N PRO A 48 27.51 9.66 16.08
CA PRO A 48 27.31 10.34 17.36
C PRO A 48 26.93 9.31 18.44
N PRO A 49 27.42 9.47 19.69
CA PRO A 49 27.20 8.51 20.79
C PRO A 49 25.74 8.45 21.29
N ILE A 50 24.88 9.32 20.76
CA ILE A 50 23.49 9.43 21.14
C ILE A 50 22.69 9.31 19.84
N GLU A 51 22.10 8.14 19.62
CA GLU A 51 20.89 8.05 18.81
C GLU A 51 19.89 8.97 19.50
N ARG A 52 19.76 10.19 19.00
CA ARG A 52 18.68 11.07 19.42
C ARG A 52 17.43 10.31 19.08
N LEU A 53 16.72 9.81 20.12
CA LEU A 53 15.41 9.21 19.96
C LEU A 53 14.61 10.16 19.09
N THR A 54 14.42 9.76 17.84
CA THR A 54 13.68 10.56 16.89
C THR A 54 12.22 10.52 17.32
N LEU A 55 11.41 11.48 16.90
CA LEU A 55 9.97 11.39 17.14
C LEU A 55 9.39 10.04 16.66
N SER A 56 10.04 9.42 15.66
CA SER A 56 9.79 8.05 15.18
C SER A 56 9.95 6.97 16.26
N ASP A 57 10.99 7.03 17.09
CA ASP A 57 11.25 6.00 18.13
C ASP A 57 10.24 6.06 19.28
N ASN A 58 9.69 7.23 19.56
CA ASN A 58 8.63 7.40 20.56
C ASN A 58 7.26 6.94 20.04
N ILE A 59 6.97 7.17 18.76
CA ILE A 59 5.78 6.64 18.10
C ILE A 59 5.85 5.11 18.08
N ASP A 60 7.01 4.52 17.76
CA ASP A 60 7.17 3.06 17.75
C ASP A 60 6.91 2.43 19.11
N LYS A 61 7.29 3.04 20.24
CA LYS A 61 6.97 2.48 21.58
C LYS A 61 5.47 2.41 21.88
N VAL A 62 4.68 3.33 21.33
CA VAL A 62 3.21 3.35 21.50
C VAL A 62 2.54 2.41 20.50
N VAL A 63 3.04 2.37 19.26
CA VAL A 63 2.51 1.57 18.15
C VAL A 63 2.85 0.07 18.28
N VAL A 64 4.02 -0.28 18.84
CA VAL A 64 4.52 -1.66 18.94
C VAL A 64 3.99 -2.40 20.18
N ASN A 65 3.29 -1.71 21.09
CA ASN A 65 2.75 -2.39 22.27
C ASN A 65 1.59 -3.31 21.85
N ARG A 66 1.75 -4.63 22.01
CA ARG A 66 0.84 -5.67 21.50
C ARG A 66 -0.63 -5.51 21.92
N TRP A 67 -0.87 -4.80 23.03
CA TRP A 67 -2.21 -4.47 23.51
C TRP A 67 -2.78 -3.16 22.95
N LEU A 68 -1.94 -2.19 22.57
CA LEU A 68 -2.36 -0.90 22.00
C LEU A 68 -2.45 -0.92 20.47
N GLY A 69 -1.81 -1.89 19.81
CA GLY A 69 -1.87 -2.06 18.35
C GLY A 69 -3.31 -2.24 17.83
N ILE A 70 -4.11 -3.11 18.44
CA ILE A 70 -5.49 -3.38 18.00
C ILE A 70 -6.42 -2.16 18.24
N PRO A 71 -6.45 -1.52 19.44
CA PRO A 71 -7.23 -0.30 19.64
C PRO A 71 -6.82 0.84 18.71
N LEU A 72 -5.52 1.02 18.46
CA LEU A 72 -5.02 2.05 17.56
C LEU A 72 -5.43 1.75 16.11
N PHE A 73 -5.35 0.49 15.68
CA PHE A 73 -5.85 0.05 14.38
C PHE A 73 -7.33 0.37 14.20
N LEU A 74 -8.16 0.01 15.19
CA LEU A 74 -9.58 0.32 15.17
C LEU A 74 -9.85 1.81 15.15
N ALA A 75 -9.07 2.62 15.88
CA ALA A 75 -9.21 4.07 15.88
C ALA A 75 -8.84 4.69 14.52
N ILE A 76 -7.77 4.21 13.88
CA ILE A 76 -7.36 4.65 12.54
C ILE A 76 -8.40 4.22 11.50
N MET A 77 -8.84 2.97 11.53
CA MET A 77 -9.92 2.46 10.69
C MET A 77 -11.21 3.24 10.86
N TYR A 78 -11.58 3.53 12.10
CA TYR A 78 -12.73 4.39 12.39
C TYR A 78 -12.55 5.79 11.78
N GLY A 79 -11.37 6.39 11.92
CA GLY A 79 -11.03 7.66 11.30
C GLY A 79 -11.15 7.62 9.77
N VAL A 80 -10.68 6.54 9.14
CA VAL A 80 -10.84 6.31 7.69
C VAL A 80 -12.30 6.22 7.30
N PHE A 81 -13.12 5.43 8.00
CA PHE A 81 -14.55 5.35 7.72
C PHE A 81 -15.24 6.71 7.90
N GLN A 82 -14.94 7.44 8.98
CA GLN A 82 -15.48 8.78 9.20
C GLN A 82 -15.09 9.72 8.07
N PHE A 83 -13.82 9.70 7.63
CA PHE A 83 -13.36 10.48 6.49
C PHE A 83 -14.13 10.13 5.21
N VAL A 84 -14.22 8.84 4.88
CA VAL A 84 -14.90 8.35 3.68
C VAL A 84 -16.37 8.80 3.66
N PHE A 85 -17.13 8.57 4.73
CA PHE A 85 -18.55 8.92 4.79
C PHE A 85 -18.80 10.42 4.86
N THR A 86 -17.98 11.16 5.61
CA THR A 86 -18.16 12.62 5.75
C THR A 86 -17.85 13.34 4.45
N VAL A 87 -16.79 12.93 3.75
CA VAL A 87 -16.39 13.55 2.50
C VAL A 87 -17.27 13.06 1.35
N SER A 88 -17.75 11.81 1.36
CA SER A 88 -18.65 11.31 0.32
C SER A 88 -20.06 11.91 0.41
N ALA A 89 -20.56 12.24 1.60
CA ALA A 89 -21.91 12.75 1.83
C ALA A 89 -22.38 13.84 0.84
N PRO A 90 -21.66 14.97 0.67
CA PRO A 90 -22.10 16.00 -0.27
C PRO A 90 -22.18 15.51 -1.73
N PHE A 91 -21.29 14.59 -2.14
CA PHE A 91 -21.33 14.01 -3.49
C PHE A 91 -22.49 13.02 -3.65
N MET A 92 -22.79 12.24 -2.61
CA MET A 92 -23.95 11.35 -2.58
C MET A 92 -25.25 12.16 -2.72
N ASP A 93 -25.38 13.25 -1.97
CA ASP A 93 -26.56 14.13 -2.02
C ASP A 93 -26.72 14.80 -3.39
N TRP A 94 -25.61 15.15 -4.06
CA TRP A 94 -25.66 15.69 -5.43
C TRP A 94 -26.13 14.67 -6.45
N ILE A 95 -25.65 13.43 -6.35
CA ILE A 95 -26.07 12.34 -7.23
C ILE A 95 -27.55 12.05 -6.99
N ASP A 96 -27.96 11.90 -5.73
CA ASP A 96 -29.35 11.64 -5.35
C ASP A 96 -30.29 12.75 -5.86
N GLY A 97 -29.93 14.01 -5.63
CA GLY A 97 -30.69 15.16 -6.11
C GLY A 97 -30.78 15.22 -7.64
N PHE A 98 -29.70 14.90 -8.35
CA PHE A 98 -29.69 14.85 -9.81
C PHE A 98 -30.60 13.76 -10.36
N PHE A 99 -30.52 12.54 -9.83
CA PHE A 99 -31.35 11.43 -10.26
C PHE A 99 -32.81 11.61 -9.83
N GLY A 100 -33.07 12.21 -8.68
CA GLY A 100 -34.41 12.60 -8.24
C GLY A 100 -35.05 13.63 -9.16
N TRP A 101 -34.30 14.66 -9.56
CA TRP A 101 -34.76 15.65 -10.54
C TRP A 101 -35.07 15.01 -11.90
N LEU A 102 -34.18 14.12 -12.38
CA LEU A 102 -34.36 13.41 -13.64
C LEU A 102 -35.58 12.47 -13.59
N GLY A 103 -35.78 11.78 -12.47
CA GLY A 103 -36.93 10.92 -12.22
C GLY A 103 -38.24 11.71 -12.25
N GLY A 104 -38.28 12.90 -11.62
CA GLY A 104 -39.44 13.79 -11.65
C GLY A 104 -39.79 14.31 -13.05
N TYR A 105 -38.81 14.44 -13.96
CA TYR A 105 -39.08 14.75 -15.35
C TYR A 105 -39.64 13.53 -16.11
N ALA A 106 -39.09 12.34 -15.85
CA ALA A 106 -39.53 11.10 -16.49
C ALA A 106 -40.92 10.64 -16.05
N SER A 107 -41.34 10.96 -14.82
CA SER A 107 -42.69 10.63 -14.33
C SER A 107 -43.81 11.38 -15.07
N GLY A 108 -43.49 12.45 -15.82
CA GLY A 108 -44.46 13.18 -16.65
C GLY A 108 -44.80 12.48 -17.97
N VAL A 109 -44.16 11.35 -18.30
CA VAL A 109 -44.38 10.59 -19.53
C VAL A 109 -45.67 9.77 -19.42
N SER A 110 -46.62 10.03 -20.33
CA SER A 110 -47.81 9.19 -20.50
C SER A 110 -47.53 8.01 -21.45
N PRO A 111 -48.10 6.82 -21.21
CA PRO A 111 -49.00 6.46 -20.11
C PRO A 111 -48.28 6.26 -18.75
N ASP A 112 -49.00 6.41 -17.64
CA ASP A 112 -48.46 6.36 -16.25
C ASP A 112 -47.51 5.19 -15.96
N TRP A 113 -47.81 3.99 -16.48
CA TRP A 113 -46.97 2.81 -16.28
C TRP A 113 -45.58 2.94 -16.91
N LEU A 114 -45.45 3.72 -17.98
CA LEU A 114 -44.18 3.99 -18.63
C LEU A 114 -43.40 5.06 -17.87
N GLY A 115 -44.09 6.09 -17.38
CA GLY A 115 -43.49 7.12 -16.52
C GLY A 115 -42.89 6.53 -15.23
N SER A 116 -43.61 5.65 -14.53
CA SER A 116 -43.11 4.97 -13.33
C SER A 116 -41.97 4.00 -13.62
N LEU A 117 -42.04 3.25 -14.73
CA LEU A 117 -40.96 2.36 -15.14
C LEU A 117 -39.65 3.13 -15.42
N LEU A 118 -39.75 4.29 -16.07
CA LEU A 118 -38.59 5.14 -16.35
C LEU A 118 -38.06 5.83 -15.09
N ALA A 119 -38.94 6.46 -14.31
CA ALA A 119 -38.57 7.22 -13.12
C ALA A 119 -38.04 6.34 -11.98
N ASP A 120 -38.83 5.36 -11.54
CA ASP A 120 -38.50 4.54 -10.37
C ASP A 120 -37.64 3.33 -10.77
N GLY A 121 -37.97 2.70 -11.90
CA GLY A 121 -37.31 1.49 -12.35
C GLY A 121 -35.90 1.76 -12.87
N ILE A 122 -35.79 2.58 -13.92
CA ILE A 122 -34.50 2.83 -14.58
C ILE A 122 -33.70 3.92 -13.86
N ILE A 123 -34.28 5.12 -13.72
CA ILE A 123 -33.55 6.27 -13.20
C ILE A 123 -33.25 6.10 -11.70
N GLY A 124 -34.25 5.74 -10.90
CA GLY A 124 -34.07 5.42 -9.48
C GLY A 124 -33.12 4.25 -9.26
N GLY A 125 -33.26 3.18 -10.04
CA GLY A 125 -32.37 2.03 -10.00
C GLY A 125 -30.90 2.40 -10.28
N VAL A 126 -30.63 3.11 -11.38
CA VAL A 126 -29.27 3.56 -11.73
C VAL A 126 -28.73 4.56 -10.70
N GLY A 127 -29.53 5.51 -10.25
CA GLY A 127 -29.15 6.48 -9.21
C GLY A 127 -28.73 5.79 -7.91
N SER A 128 -29.46 4.76 -7.49
CA SER A 128 -29.17 3.99 -6.28
C SER A 128 -27.83 3.24 -6.33
N VAL A 129 -27.36 2.87 -7.52
CA VAL A 129 -26.04 2.23 -7.67
C VAL A 129 -24.94 3.28 -7.72
N LEU A 130 -25.17 4.37 -8.45
CA LEU A 130 -24.17 5.43 -8.64
C LEU A 130 -23.89 6.22 -7.35
N ILE A 131 -24.86 6.30 -6.42
CA ILE A 131 -24.65 6.96 -5.13
C ILE A 131 -23.53 6.31 -4.30
N PHE A 132 -23.20 5.04 -4.55
CA PHE A 132 -22.09 4.35 -3.88
C PHE A 132 -20.71 4.65 -4.49
N ILE A 133 -20.63 5.29 -5.65
CA ILE A 133 -19.34 5.58 -6.29
C ILE A 133 -18.45 6.49 -5.43
N PRO A 134 -18.92 7.64 -4.91
CA PRO A 134 -18.10 8.51 -4.08
C PRO A 134 -17.47 7.81 -2.86
N PRO A 135 -18.22 7.08 -2.00
CA PRO A 135 -17.62 6.40 -0.87
C PRO A 135 -16.67 5.27 -1.28
N ILE A 136 -16.96 4.50 -2.33
CA ILE A 136 -16.06 3.43 -2.82
C ILE A 136 -14.74 4.03 -3.30
N PHE A 137 -14.80 5.11 -4.08
CA PHE A 137 -13.62 5.80 -4.59
C PHE A 137 -12.74 6.34 -3.44
N LEU A 138 -13.35 7.01 -2.46
CA LEU A 138 -12.63 7.53 -1.29
C LEU A 138 -12.07 6.40 -0.42
N LEU A 139 -12.77 5.28 -0.30
CA LEU A 139 -12.27 4.10 0.40
C LEU A 139 -11.00 3.57 -0.27
N PHE A 140 -10.98 3.42 -1.60
CA PHE A 140 -9.78 2.99 -2.31
C PHE A 140 -8.62 3.97 -2.16
N ILE A 141 -8.87 5.28 -2.18
CA ILE A 141 -7.84 6.29 -1.89
C ILE A 141 -7.29 6.11 -0.47
N ALA A 142 -8.17 5.97 0.52
CA ALA A 142 -7.76 5.82 1.91
C ALA A 142 -6.94 4.54 2.12
N ILE A 143 -7.33 3.44 1.47
CA ILE A 143 -6.58 2.18 1.47
C ILE A 143 -5.21 2.35 0.81
N ALA A 144 -5.14 3.02 -0.36
CA ALA A 144 -3.87 3.27 -1.05
C ALA A 144 -2.90 4.10 -0.20
N ILE A 145 -3.40 5.17 0.45
CA ILE A 145 -2.60 5.97 1.39
C ILE A 145 -2.12 5.10 2.58
N MET A 146 -2.99 4.23 3.08
CA MET A 146 -2.66 3.31 4.16
C MET A 146 -1.62 2.24 3.78
N GLU A 147 -1.63 1.82 2.53
CA GLU A 147 -0.65 0.93 1.94
C GLU A 147 0.71 1.64 1.80
N ASP A 148 0.73 2.84 1.23
CA ASP A 148 1.95 3.64 1.00
C ASP A 148 2.62 4.07 2.31
N CYS A 149 1.87 4.32 3.38
CA CYS A 149 2.44 4.62 4.70
C CYS A 149 2.95 3.38 5.45
N GLY A 150 2.81 2.18 4.86
CA GLY A 150 3.29 0.93 5.43
C GLY A 150 2.52 0.48 6.68
N TYR A 151 1.39 1.13 7.01
CA TYR A 151 0.57 0.74 8.16
C TYR A 151 -0.11 -0.60 7.92
N MET A 152 -0.58 -0.86 6.69
CA MET A 152 -1.10 -2.18 6.28
C MET A 152 -0.04 -3.28 6.40
N ALA A 153 1.20 -3.00 6.00
CA ALA A 153 2.30 -3.93 6.19
C ALA A 153 2.58 -4.19 7.68
N ARG A 154 2.44 -3.19 8.55
CA ARG A 154 2.70 -3.32 9.99
C ARG A 154 1.55 -3.95 10.79
N ALA A 155 0.31 -3.87 10.30
CA ALA A 155 -0.88 -4.46 10.94
C ALA A 155 -1.09 -5.94 10.58
N ALA A 156 -0.46 -6.42 9.51
CA ALA A 156 -0.53 -7.81 9.06
C ALA A 156 0.49 -8.75 9.73
N PHE A 157 1.48 -8.21 10.46
CA PHE A 157 2.50 -8.94 11.22
C PHE A 157 2.37 -8.66 12.72
#